data_AF-A0A959I9X9-F1
#
_entry.id   AF-A0A959I9X9-F1
#
_cell.length_a   1.000
_cell.length_b   1.000
_cell.length_c   1.000
_cell.angle_alpha   90.00
_cell.angle_beta   90.00
_cell.angle_gamma   90.00
#
_symmetry.space_group_name_H-M   'P 1'
#
loop_
_entity.id
_entity.type
_entity.pdbx_description
1 polymer ?
#
loop_
_entity_poly.entity_id
_entity_poly.type
_entity_poly.pdbx_seq_one_letter_code
_entity_poly.pdbx_strand_id
1 'polypeptide(L)' 'MRPSLLRRLPDFHILAEGPLSEACRRLDLQTFPQAAEHVHLLPYGRTAQLGDYSAILDEGRGTCSTKHAF' A
#
# COMPACT_ATOMS: atom_id res chain seq x y z
N MET A 1 21.33 -2.74 14.49
CA MET A 1 19.91 -2.69 14.08
C MET A 1 19.71 -1.48 13.19
N ARG A 2 19.25 -1.64 11.94
CA ARG A 2 18.82 -0.48 11.13
C ARG A 2 17.48 0.00 11.70
N PRO A 3 17.30 1.30 12.00
CA PRO A 3 15.98 1.81 12.37
C PRO A 3 14.98 1.45 11.26
N SER A 4 13.77 0.99 11.61
CA SER A 4 12.76 0.78 10.58
C SER A 4 12.51 2.10 9.86
N LEU A 5 12.63 2.09 8.52
CA LEU A 5 12.42 3.29 7.68
C LEU A 5 11.01 3.87 7.89
N LEU A 6 10.09 3.05 8.38
CA LEU A 6 8.71 3.39 8.73
C LEU A 6 8.61 4.48 9.80
N ARG A 7 9.58 4.61 10.72
CA ARG A 7 9.59 5.68 11.75
C ARG A 7 9.70 7.10 11.18
N ARG A 8 10.05 7.23 9.90
CA ARG A 8 10.19 8.52 9.20
C ARG A 8 9.00 8.83 8.30
N LEU A 9 8.02 7.93 8.20
CA LEU A 9 6.82 8.17 7.43
C LEU A 9 5.88 9.10 8.19
N PRO A 10 5.10 9.93 7.48
CA PRO A 10 3.97 10.63 8.08
C PRO A 10 3.04 9.65 8.80
N ASP A 11 2.70 9.95 10.04
CA ASP A 11 1.80 9.12 10.84
C ASP A 11 0.41 9.76 10.87
N PHE A 12 -0.45 9.31 9.97
CA PHE A 12 -1.85 9.75 9.90
C PHE A 12 -2.78 8.58 9.62
N HIS A 13 -4.03 8.74 10.07
CA HIS A 13 -5.09 7.78 9.81
C HIS A 13 -5.59 7.86 8.38
N ILE A 14 -5.77 6.70 7.76
CA ILE A 14 -6.41 6.59 6.46
C ILE A 14 -7.93 6.60 6.69
N LEU A 15 -8.59 7.69 6.29
CA LEU A 15 -10.04 7.82 6.30
C LEU A 15 -10.62 7.23 5.02
N ALA A 16 -11.69 6.44 5.12
CA ALA A 16 -12.36 5.77 4.00
C ALA A 16 -13.20 6.74 3.14
N GLU A 17 -12.54 7.74 2.56
CA GLU A 17 -13.15 8.83 1.79
C GLU A 17 -12.98 8.66 0.28
N GLY A 18 -12.36 7.57 -0.18
CA GLY A 18 -12.21 7.25 -1.59
C GLY A 18 -11.78 5.80 -1.84
N PRO A 19 -11.74 5.36 -3.11
CA PRO A 19 -11.59 3.94 -3.44
C PRO A 19 -10.31 3.29 -2.89
N LEU A 20 -9.18 4.02 -2.90
CA LEU A 20 -7.90 3.53 -2.38
C LEU A 20 -7.88 3.44 -0.86
N SER A 21 -8.41 4.46 -0.17
CA SER A 21 -8.45 4.45 1.29
C SER A 21 -9.47 3.43 1.82
N GLU A 22 -10.56 3.20 1.10
CA GLU A 22 -11.45 2.07 1.35
C GLU A 22 -10.75 0.72 1.17
N ALA A 23 -9.95 0.56 0.11
CA ALA A 23 -9.17 -0.66 -0.12
C ALA A 23 -8.20 -0.95 1.03
N CYS A 24 -7.48 0.07 1.51
CA CYS A 24 -6.66 -0.04 2.72
C CYS A 24 -7.48 -0.52 3.93
N ARG A 25 -8.64 0.11 4.17
CA ARG A 25 -9.49 -0.18 5.34
C ARG A 25 -10.10 -1.58 5.29
N ARG A 26 -10.41 -2.12 4.10
CA ARG A 26 -10.84 -3.52 3.94
C ARG A 26 -9.77 -4.53 4.38
N LEU A 27 -8.50 -4.15 4.29
CA LEU A 27 -7.35 -4.96 4.73
C LEU A 27 -6.87 -4.62 6.15
N ASP A 28 -7.67 -3.87 6.92
CA ASP A 28 -7.32 -3.38 8.27
C ASP A 28 -6.04 -2.51 8.30
N LEU A 29 -5.69 -1.88 7.16
CA LEU A 29 -4.60 -0.91 7.06
C LEU A 29 -5.16 0.47 7.44
N GLN A 30 -5.00 0.84 8.71
CA GLN A 30 -5.66 2.02 9.29
C GLN A 30 -4.78 3.28 9.27
N THR A 31 -3.47 3.12 9.15
CA THR A 31 -2.51 4.23 9.12
C THR A 31 -1.62 4.18 7.89
N PHE A 32 -1.11 5.35 7.47
CA PHE A 32 -0.18 5.42 6.35
C PHE A 32 1.07 4.56 6.53
N PRO A 33 1.72 4.49 7.71
CA PRO A 33 2.84 3.58 7.92
C PRO A 33 2.49 2.11 7.73
N GLN A 34 1.31 1.67 8.17
CA GLN A 34 0.84 0.29 7.96
C GLN A 34 0.66 -0.02 6.48
N ALA A 35 0.01 0.87 5.73
CA ALA A 35 -0.19 0.70 4.29
C ALA A 35 1.15 0.69 3.52
N ALA A 36 2.06 1.59 3.85
CA ALA A 36 3.38 1.66 3.25
C ALA A 36 4.23 0.40 3.53
N GLU A 37 4.19 -0.11 4.77
CA GLU A 37 4.86 -1.38 5.13
C GLU A 37 4.27 -2.56 4.35
N HIS A 38 2.94 -2.64 4.29
CA HIS A 38 2.25 -3.70 3.55
C HIS A 38 2.70 -3.73 2.08
N VAL A 39 2.64 -2.59 1.38
CA VAL A 39 3.03 -2.47 -0.03
C VAL A 39 4.52 -2.74 -0.25
N HIS A 40 5.37 -2.29 0.68
CA HIS A 40 6.80 -2.57 0.64
C HIS A 40 7.08 -4.08 0.64
N LEU A 41 6.36 -4.83 1.47
CA LEU A 41 6.54 -6.28 1.65
C LEU A 41 5.92 -7.14 0.54
N LEU A 42 5.04 -6.58 -0.30
CA LEU A 42 4.41 -7.36 -1.38
C LEU A 42 5.47 -8.00 -2.31
N PRO A 43 5.28 -9.24 -2.76
CA PRO A 43 6.09 -9.84 -3.81
C PRO A 43 6.15 -8.99 -5.08
N TYR A 44 7.27 -9.10 -5.79
CA TYR A 44 7.40 -8.46 -7.10
C TYR A 44 6.56 -9.21 -8.15
N GLY A 45 5.74 -8.50 -8.92
CA GLY A 45 4.91 -9.09 -9.96
C GLY A 45 4.05 -8.07 -10.69
N ARG A 46 3.66 -8.35 -11.94
CA ARG A 46 2.72 -7.48 -12.67
C ARG A 46 1.30 -7.75 -12.16
N THR A 47 0.54 -6.68 -11.95
CA THR A 47 -0.91 -6.74 -11.77
C THR A 47 -1.59 -6.88 -13.14
N ALA A 48 -2.81 -7.42 -13.14
CA ALA A 48 -3.59 -7.70 -14.34
C ALA A 48 -4.07 -6.42 -15.04
N GLN A 49 -4.37 -5.36 -14.27
CA GLN A 49 -4.94 -4.13 -14.79
C GLN A 49 -4.01 -2.93 -14.56
N LEU A 50 -3.39 -2.45 -15.64
CA LEU A 50 -2.61 -1.22 -15.64
C LEU A 50 -3.54 -0.02 -15.38
N GLY A 51 -3.22 0.80 -14.38
CA GLY A 51 -3.97 2.01 -14.03
C GLY A 51 -4.97 1.83 -12.88
N ASP A 52 -5.23 0.60 -12.44
CA ASP A 52 -5.91 0.34 -11.17
C ASP A 52 -4.85 0.15 -10.07
N TYR A 53 -4.64 1.21 -9.28
CA TYR A 53 -3.64 1.17 -8.22
C TYR A 53 -4.06 0.30 -7.04
N SER A 54 -5.36 0.02 -6.87
CA SER A 54 -5.84 -0.88 -5.81
C SER A 54 -5.53 -2.35 -6.10
N ALA A 55 -5.28 -2.71 -7.37
CA ALA A 55 -4.98 -4.07 -7.78
C ALA A 55 -3.75 -4.69 -7.08
N ILE A 56 -2.78 -3.88 -6.62
CA ILE A 56 -1.64 -4.42 -5.87
C ILE A 56 -2.06 -4.98 -4.50
N LEU A 57 -3.11 -4.41 -3.89
CA LEU A 57 -3.66 -4.86 -2.62
C LEU A 57 -4.49 -6.14 -2.83
N ASP A 58 -5.33 -6.15 -3.87
CA ASP A 58 -6.20 -7.30 -4.16
C ASP A 58 -5.42 -8.52 -4.69
N GLU A 59 -4.40 -8.30 -5.53
CA GLU A 59 -3.56 -9.38 -6.07
C GLU A 59 -2.36 -9.73 -5.17
N GLY A 60 -2.08 -8.92 -4.14
CA GLY A 60 -0.97 -9.14 -3.22
C GLY A 60 0.41 -9.15 -3.89
N ARG A 61 0.61 -8.36 -4.96
CA ARG A 61 1.88 -8.24 -5.69
C ARG A 61 1.94 -6.95 -6.49
N GLY A 62 3.16 -6.48 -6.78
CA GLY A 62 3.35 -5.28 -7.63
C GLY A 62 4.78 -5.12 -8.11
N THR A 63 4.98 -4.41 -9.21
CA THR A 63 6.31 -3.97 -9.65
C THR A 63 6.73 -2.74 -8.85
N CYS A 64 8.00 -2.31 -8.97
CA CYS A 64 8.42 -1.06 -8.34
C CYS A 64 7.53 0.11 -8.78
N SER A 65 7.18 0.21 -10.06
CA SER A 65 6.34 1.30 -10.58
C SER A 65 4.91 1.26 -10.06
N THR A 66 4.26 0.08 -10.00
CA THR A 66 2.88 0.00 -9.48
C THR A 66 2.82 0.22 -7.97
N LYS A 67 3.86 -0.20 -7.23
CA LYS A 67 3.97 0.06 -5.79
C LYS A 67 4.18 1.53 -5.43
N HIS A 68 4.86 2.31 -6.28
CA HIS A 68 5.06 3.76 -6.05
C HIS A 68 3.86 4.59 -6.54
N ALA A 69 3.03 4.04 -7.43
CA ALA A 69 1.84 4.71 -7.92
C ALA A 69 0.64 4.58 -6.95
N PHE A 70 0.69 3.60 -6.06
CA PHE A 70 -0.20 3.46 -4.91
C PHE A 70 0.21 4.43 -3.79
#